data_AF-A0A498D1K7-F1
#
_entry.id   AF-A0A498D1K7-F1
#
_cell.length_a   1.000
_cell.length_b   1.000
_cell.length_c   1.000
_cell.angle_alpha   90.00
_cell.angle_beta   90.00
_cell.angle_gamma   90.00
#
_symmetry.space_group_name_H-M   'P 1'
#
loop_
_entity.id
_entity.type
_entity.pdbx_description
1 polymer ?
#
loop_
_entity_poly.entity_id
_entity_poly.type
_entity_poly.pdbx_seq_one_letter_code
_entity_poly.pdbx_strand_id
1 'polypeptide(L)' 'MNKLFQMLFLSCTAMLIYGCASTQPQVMQESQACMNYRGMMTAPMAPDAMQGLKQACDDSKHSANK' A
#
# COMPACT_ATOMS: atom_id res chain seq x y z
N MET A 1 -22.21 40.20 9.79
CA MET A 1 -22.63 38.84 9.32
C MET A 1 -21.67 38.25 8.28
N ASN A 2 -21.14 39.03 7.33
CA ASN A 2 -20.19 38.52 6.30
C ASN A 2 -18.90 37.85 6.85
N LYS A 3 -18.34 38.39 7.94
CA LYS A 3 -17.10 37.87 8.55
C LYS A 3 -17.30 36.49 9.20
N LEU A 4 -18.51 36.21 9.69
CA LEU A 4 -18.85 34.93 10.32
C LEU A 4 -18.94 33.81 9.26
N PHE A 5 -19.56 34.11 8.11
CA PHE A 5 -19.59 33.21 6.95
C PHE A 5 -18.19 32.93 6.40
N GLN A 6 -17.33 33.95 6.35
CA GLN A 6 -15.96 33.82 5.86
C GLN A 6 -15.12 32.88 6.76
N MET A 7 -15.29 32.97 8.08
CA MET A 7 -14.62 32.08 9.05
C MET A 7 -15.12 30.63 8.93
N LEU A 8 -16.43 30.44 8.71
CA LEU A 8 -17.04 29.12 8.56
C LEU A 8 -16.51 28.40 7.32
N PHE A 9 -16.40 29.12 6.20
CA PHE A 9 -15.85 28.59 4.95
C PHE A 9 -14.39 28.16 5.09
N LEU A 10 -13.55 28.99 5.74
CA LEU A 10 -12.13 28.70 5.95
C LEU A 10 -11.89 27.43 6.79
N SER A 11 -12.72 27.24 7.82
CA SER A 11 -12.62 26.06 8.71
C SER A 11 -12.99 24.76 8.00
N CYS A 12 -14.00 24.80 7.12
CA CYS A 12 -14.49 23.63 6.41
C CYS A 12 -13.46 23.12 5.37
N THR A 13 -12.75 24.05 4.70
CA THR A 13 -11.70 23.68 3.74
C THR A 13 -10.49 23.01 4.38
N ALA A 14 -10.17 23.31 5.65
CA ALA A 14 -9.02 22.72 6.35
C ALA A 14 -9.23 21.24 6.73
N MET A 15 -10.47 20.81 6.94
CA MET A 15 -10.78 19.41 7.26
C MET A 15 -10.67 18.47 6.04
N LEU A 16 -10.90 18.99 4.82
CA LEU A 16 -10.90 18.17 3.61
C LEU A 16 -9.48 17.69 3.19
N ILE A 17 -8.42 18.34 3.68
CA ILE A 17 -7.03 18.06 3.28
C ILE A 17 -6.34 17.00 4.16
N TYR A 18 -6.88 16.69 5.35
CA TYR A 18 -6.28 15.72 6.28
C TYR A 18 -6.57 14.24 5.92
N GLY A 19 -7.47 13.98 4.97
CA GLY A 19 -7.82 12.61 4.56
C GLY A 19 -6.81 11.94 3.61
N CYS A 20 -6.00 12.71 2.88
CA CYS A 20 -5.13 12.14 1.83
C CYS A 20 -3.77 11.61 2.34
N ALA A 21 -3.38 11.86 3.60
CA ALA A 21 -2.07 11.46 4.11
C ALA A 21 -2.08 10.12 4.87
N SER A 22 -3.25 9.54 5.17
CA SER A 22 -3.35 8.37 6.05
C SER A 22 -3.14 7.02 5.36
N THR A 23 -2.93 7.01 4.04
CA THR A 23 -2.71 5.79 3.27
C THR A 23 -1.46 5.87 2.42
N GLN A 24 -0.39 6.47 2.93
CA GLN A 24 0.92 6.12 2.38
C GLN A 24 1.16 4.68 2.86
N PRO A 25 1.05 3.66 1.98
CA PRO A 25 1.48 2.33 2.37
C PRO A 25 2.93 2.55 2.75
N GLN A 26 3.29 2.22 3.99
CA GLN A 26 4.69 2.11 4.36
C GLN A 26 5.30 1.33 3.20
N VAL A 27 6.22 1.95 2.45
CA VAL A 27 6.94 1.27 1.39
C VAL A 27 7.88 0.33 2.12
N MET A 28 7.31 -0.69 2.75
CA MET A 28 8.02 -1.84 3.24
C MET A 28 8.62 -2.38 1.97
N GLN A 29 9.94 -2.19 1.83
CA GLN A 29 10.68 -2.55 0.63
C GLN A 29 10.35 -3.99 0.31
N GLU A 30 9.42 -4.19 -0.63
CA GLU A 30 8.89 -5.50 -0.93
C GLU A 30 10.05 -6.30 -1.51
N SER A 31 10.30 -7.49 -1.00
CA SER A 31 11.44 -8.27 -1.48
C SER A 31 11.23 -8.63 -2.95
N GLN A 32 12.33 -8.82 -3.69
CA GLN A 32 12.28 -9.21 -5.09
C GLN A 32 11.42 -10.47 -5.31
N ALA A 33 11.42 -11.40 -4.35
CA ALA A 33 10.62 -12.61 -4.38
C ALA A 33 9.10 -12.32 -4.33
N CYS A 34 8.69 -11.40 -3.45
CA CYS A 34 7.30 -10.97 -3.37
C CYS A 34 6.85 -10.18 -4.60
N MET A 35 7.72 -9.30 -5.12
CA MET A 35 7.41 -8.56 -6.35
C MET A 35 7.23 -9.51 -7.54
N ASN A 36 8.04 -10.56 -7.62
CA ASN A 36 7.92 -11.58 -8.65
C ASN A 36 6.62 -12.38 -8.52
N TYR A 37 6.28 -12.83 -7.31
CA TYR A 37 5.01 -13.51 -7.04
C TYR A 37 3.80 -12.66 -7.46
N ARG A 38 3.80 -11.39 -7.07
CA ARG A 38 2.73 -10.43 -7.42
C ARG A 38 2.66 -10.16 -8.92
N GLY A 39 3.80 -9.95 -9.57
CA GLY A 39 3.89 -9.68 -11.00
C GLY A 39 3.43 -10.86 -11.86
N MET A 40 3.57 -12.09 -11.35
CA MET A 40 3.17 -13.29 -12.07
C MET A 40 1.76 -13.80 -11.71
N MET A 41 1.03 -13.21 -10.76
CA MET A 41 -0.31 -13.68 -10.37
C MET A 41 -1.31 -13.79 -11.53
N THR A 42 -1.13 -12.96 -12.57
CA THR A 42 -1.99 -12.94 -13.77
C THR A 42 -1.42 -13.73 -14.94
N ALA A 43 -0.25 -14.36 -14.76
CA ALA A 43 0.39 -15.16 -15.81
C ALA A 43 -0.23 -16.57 -15.87
N PRO A 44 -0.38 -17.16 -17.07
CA PRO A 44 -0.82 -18.55 -17.21
C PRO A 44 0.34 -19.49 -16.85
N MET A 45 0.48 -19.79 -15.57
CA MET A 45 1.50 -20.70 -15.04
C MET A 45 0.86 -21.81 -14.22
N ALA A 46 1.60 -22.91 -14.06
CA ALA A 46 1.14 -24.05 -13.28
C ALA A 46 0.92 -23.66 -11.80
N PRO A 47 -0.09 -24.22 -11.13
CA PRO A 47 -0.39 -23.90 -9.72
C PRO A 47 0.78 -24.19 -8.78
N ASP A 48 1.57 -25.24 -9.05
CA ASP A 48 2.76 -25.58 -8.26
C ASP A 48 3.84 -24.49 -8.37
N ALA A 49 4.02 -23.92 -9.57
CA ALA A 49 4.96 -22.81 -9.78
C ALA A 49 4.50 -21.54 -9.05
N MET A 50 3.20 -21.25 -9.07
CA MET A 50 2.55 -20.20 -8.26
C MET A 50 2.82 -20.39 -6.76
N GLN A 51 2.68 -21.62 -6.25
CA GLN A 51 2.94 -21.94 -4.85
C GLN A 51 4.40 -21.77 -4.47
N GLY A 52 5.34 -22.17 -5.34
CA GLY A 52 6.77 -21.94 -5.13
C GLY A 52 7.12 -20.46 -5.03
N LEU A 53 6.53 -19.63 -5.90
CA LEU A 53 6.70 -18.17 -5.85
C LEU A 53 6.15 -17.56 -4.55
N LYS A 54 4.99 -18.04 -4.09
CA LYS A 54 4.40 -17.63 -2.81
C LYS A 54 5.32 -17.98 -1.64
N GLN A 55 5.81 -19.22 -1.61
CA GLN A 55 6.68 -19.70 -0.54
C GLN A 55 7.99 -18.91 -0.48
N ALA A 56 8.60 -18.60 -1.63
CA ALA A 56 9.79 -17.77 -1.70
C ALA A 56 9.57 -16.34 -1.16
N CYS A 57 8.38 -15.77 -1.37
CA CYS A 57 7.99 -14.49 -0.77
C CYS A 57 7.88 -14.60 0.76
N ASP A 58 7.21 -15.64 1.27
CA ASP A 58 7.04 -15.86 2.71
C ASP A 58 8.40 -16.08 3.42
N ASP A 59 9.29 -16.88 2.83
CA ASP A 59 10.64 -17.12 3.36
C ASP A 59 11.49 -15.84 3.37
N SER A 60 11.37 -15.01 2.34
CA SER A 60 12.08 -13.73 2.26
C SER A 60 11.60 -12.75 3.33
N LYS A 61 10.31 -12.74 3.68
CA LYS A 61 9.77 -11.91 4.76
C LYS A 61 10.29 -12.35 6.13
N HIS A 62 10.37 -13.65 6.38
CA HIS A 62 10.94 -14.17 7.63
C HIS A 62 12.45 -13.92 7.73
N SER A 63 13.18 -14.01 6.62
CA SER A 63 14.63 -13.81 6.58
C SER A 63 15.04 -12.34 6.74
N ALA A 64 14.21 -11.40 6.26
CA ALA A 64 14.45 -9.95 6.42
C ALA A 64 14.15 -9.43 7.84
N ASN A 65 13.61 -10.27 8.74
CA ASN A 65 13.31 -9.93 10.13
C ASN A 65 14.34 -10.53 11.12
N LYS A 66 15.48 -11.02 10.64
CA LYS A 66 16.57 -11.62 11.42
C LYS A 66 17.87 -10.84 11.23
#